data_AF-A0A8J3EXC4-F1
#
_entry.id   AF-A0A8J3EXC4-F1
#
_cell.length_a   1.000
_cell.length_b   1.000
_cell.length_c   1.000
_cell.angle_alpha   90.00
_cell.angle_beta   90.00
_cell.angle_gamma   90.00
#
_symmetry.space_group_name_H-M   'P 1'
#
loop_
_entity.id
_entity.type
_entity.pdbx_description
1 polymer ?
#
loop_
_entity_poly.entity_id
_entity_poly.type
_entity_poly.pdbx_seq_one_letter_code
_entity_poly.pdbx_strand_id
1 'polypeptide(L)'
;MALLTPNDIRNRVFQTVRFKEGYDIDEVDDFLDEVTETVEALSSQAVQSGSTQSLGPDVAQLNEKIAQLTEENKQLKSAQSADADDRVTTLAQQNEQLKGQVDQLNAQIDQLTKQSAQGDADASALVEERKRSAELANQLQSSQQQVQTLQQRLASSGEAGEQVAKLTAELEESRKREEQLRAQLAKVEPSTETGSLRKIAGAGATASTEPERATAMLALAMQLHDQYVDKGKTQRDQYIADGNARLEEAVQKADAYSKRTHTDADNYATRVHNEADNYASKTRQEADEYSKKTRADGEAYAKKTRADGDEYSKQIRNAADEYDRRTRQGADSYAEQVKEKLYTDSKVIEGNIEGLKQFETEYRSRLTEFLGQLRDQISGTNNYQSMENKPVDE
;
A
#
# COMPACT_ATOMS: atom_id res chain seq x y z
N MET A 1 24.27 -7.81 36.63
CA MET A 1 24.50 -7.14 37.93
C MET A 1 25.96 -6.77 37.97
N ALA A 2 26.29 -5.50 38.12
CA ALA A 2 27.67 -5.10 38.33
C ALA A 2 28.16 -5.79 39.61
N LEU A 3 29.29 -6.51 39.54
CA LEU A 3 29.95 -7.07 40.71
C LEU A 3 30.36 -5.90 41.60
N LEU A 4 29.85 -5.84 42.83
CA LEU A 4 30.21 -4.78 43.76
C LEU A 4 31.69 -4.91 44.08
N THR A 5 32.44 -3.82 43.91
CA THR A 5 33.84 -3.78 44.35
C THR A 5 33.89 -3.48 45.86
N PRO A 6 34.97 -3.87 46.56
CA PRO A 6 35.19 -3.46 47.95
C PRO A 6 35.03 -1.95 48.19
N ASN A 7 35.41 -1.13 47.19
CA ASN A 7 35.23 0.32 47.24
C ASN A 7 33.77 0.78 47.08
N ASP A 8 32.95 0.03 46.36
CA ASP A 8 31.52 0.34 46.19
C ASP A 8 30.72 0.04 47.46
N ILE A 9 31.18 -0.92 48.26
CA ILE A 9 30.56 -1.30 49.55
C ILE A 9 30.92 -0.25 50.61
N ARG A 10 32.20 0.16 50.70
CA ARG A 10 32.66 1.21 51.64
C ARG A 10 32.03 2.59 51.40
N ASN A 11 31.75 2.95 50.15
CA ASN A 11 31.19 4.26 49.80
C ASN A 11 29.65 4.27 49.73
N ARG A 12 28.99 3.19 50.16
CA ARG A 12 27.54 3.07 50.06
C ARG A 12 26.85 3.84 51.18
N VAL A 13 26.07 4.86 50.82
CA VAL A 13 25.27 5.65 51.77
C VAL A 13 23.82 5.17 51.76
N PHE A 14 23.31 4.75 52.92
CA PHE A 14 21.91 4.36 53.11
C PHE A 14 21.06 5.54 53.65
N GLN A 15 19.80 5.61 53.26
CA GLN A 15 18.87 6.65 53.75
C GLN A 15 18.33 6.28 55.15
N THR A 16 18.46 7.17 56.13
CA THR A 16 17.96 6.95 57.49
C THR A 16 16.47 7.32 57.60
N VAL A 17 15.68 6.47 58.26
CA VAL A 17 14.22 6.63 58.37
C VAL A 17 13.83 6.96 59.81
N ARG A 18 13.28 8.16 60.06
CA ARG A 18 13.03 8.69 61.43
C ARG A 18 11.78 8.16 62.15
N PHE A 19 10.85 7.52 61.44
CA PHE A 19 9.52 7.16 61.97
C PHE A 19 9.18 5.67 61.84
N LYS A 20 10.16 4.83 61.51
CA LYS A 20 10.04 3.36 61.49
C LYS A 20 11.31 2.77 62.10
N GLU A 21 11.17 1.62 62.76
CA GLU A 21 12.31 0.85 63.27
C GLU A 21 13.25 0.56 62.09
N GLY A 22 14.43 1.20 62.09
CA GLY A 22 15.51 0.95 61.16
C GLY A 22 16.51 -0.04 61.75
N TYR A 23 17.38 -0.59 60.91
CA TYR A 23 18.55 -1.32 61.38
C TYR A 23 19.46 -0.38 62.17
N ASP A 24 20.10 -0.90 63.22
CA ASP A 24 21.10 -0.15 63.98
C ASP A 24 22.25 0.23 63.04
N ILE A 25 22.60 1.51 63.03
CA ILE A 25 23.57 2.05 62.08
C ILE A 25 24.96 1.46 62.39
N ASP A 26 25.28 1.29 63.67
CA ASP A 26 26.59 0.77 64.09
C ASP A 26 26.73 -0.72 63.73
N GLU A 27 25.67 -1.52 63.85
CA GLU A 27 25.66 -2.95 63.48
C GLU A 27 25.72 -3.15 61.96
N VAL A 28 25.11 -2.26 61.19
CA VAL A 28 25.20 -2.27 59.72
C VAL A 28 26.59 -1.89 59.25
N ASP A 29 27.23 -0.91 59.87
CA ASP A 29 28.60 -0.51 59.54
C ASP A 29 29.61 -1.64 59.87
N ASP A 30 29.49 -2.29 61.04
CA ASP A 30 30.31 -3.46 61.41
C ASP A 30 30.14 -4.63 60.41
N PHE A 31 28.92 -4.90 59.96
CA PHE A 31 28.64 -5.96 58.97
C PHE A 31 29.22 -5.62 57.58
N LEU A 32 29.20 -4.34 57.18
CA LEU A 32 29.76 -3.91 55.90
C LEU A 32 31.29 -4.00 55.89
N ASP A 33 31.95 -3.81 57.03
CA ASP A 33 33.39 -4.05 57.19
C ASP A 33 33.74 -5.54 57.02
N GLU A 34 32.96 -6.44 57.63
CA GLU A 34 33.13 -7.90 57.47
C GLU A 34 32.90 -8.37 56.01
N VAL A 35 31.87 -7.82 55.35
CA VAL A 35 31.60 -8.11 53.93
C VAL A 35 32.74 -7.60 53.04
N THR A 36 33.34 -6.46 53.37
CA THR A 36 34.47 -5.92 52.60
C THR A 36 35.71 -6.81 52.76
N GLU A 37 36.02 -7.23 53.99
CA GLU A 37 37.15 -8.11 54.29
C GLU A 37 37.02 -9.48 53.61
N THR A 38 35.81 -10.07 53.63
CA THR A 38 35.56 -11.35 52.97
C THR A 38 35.64 -11.28 51.45
N VAL A 39 35.20 -10.18 50.82
CA VAL A 39 35.33 -9.97 49.37
C VAL A 39 36.80 -9.75 48.97
N GLU A 40 37.58 -9.04 49.78
CA GLU A 40 39.03 -8.89 49.56
C GLU A 40 39.76 -10.24 49.72
N ALA A 41 39.39 -11.04 50.71
CA ALA A 41 39.92 -12.40 50.92
C ALA A 41 39.53 -13.37 49.79
N LEU A 42 38.28 -13.32 49.31
CA LEU A 42 37.82 -14.11 48.15
C LEU A 42 38.54 -13.70 46.86
N SER A 43 38.80 -12.41 46.66
CA SER A 43 39.60 -11.94 45.52
C SER A 43 41.04 -12.44 45.60
N SER A 44 41.64 -12.42 46.79
CA SER A 44 43.00 -12.89 47.03
C SER A 44 43.11 -14.42 46.89
N GLN A 45 42.08 -15.15 47.32
CA GLN A 45 41.99 -16.60 47.21
C GLN A 45 41.70 -17.05 45.77
N ALA A 46 40.98 -16.26 44.98
CA ALA A 46 40.83 -16.46 43.54
C ALA A 46 42.16 -16.26 42.79
N VAL A 47 43.02 -15.34 43.27
CA VAL A 47 44.39 -15.13 42.74
C VAL A 47 45.35 -16.26 43.14
N GLN A 48 45.20 -16.84 44.34
CA GLN A 48 46.05 -17.96 44.81
C GLN A 48 45.61 -19.35 44.33
N SER A 49 44.32 -19.56 44.01
CA SER A 49 43.79 -20.88 43.63
C SER A 49 43.78 -21.14 42.11
N GLY A 50 44.23 -20.18 41.31
CA GLY A 50 44.29 -20.28 39.85
C GLY A 50 45.58 -20.93 39.34
N SER A 51 45.73 -22.24 39.54
CA SER A 51 46.71 -23.06 38.82
C SER A 51 46.46 -22.96 37.31
N THR A 52 47.22 -22.10 36.64
CA THR A 52 47.19 -21.88 35.19
C THR A 52 48.17 -22.81 34.51
N GLN A 53 47.65 -23.93 33.99
CA GLN A 53 48.27 -24.59 32.84
C GLN A 53 47.88 -23.78 31.59
N SER A 54 48.83 -22.95 31.14
CA SER A 54 48.96 -22.34 29.81
C SER A 54 47.68 -22.09 28.99
N LEU A 55 46.95 -21.01 29.28
CA LEU A 55 46.23 -20.25 28.26
C LEU A 55 46.65 -18.80 28.45
N GLY A 56 47.74 -18.46 27.76
CA GLY A 56 48.58 -17.29 27.97
C GLY A 56 47.98 -15.95 27.50
N PRO A 57 48.79 -14.88 27.56
CA PRO A 57 48.43 -13.49 27.26
C PRO A 57 47.67 -13.25 25.94
N ASP A 58 47.73 -14.19 25.00
CA ASP A 58 46.94 -14.17 23.76
C ASP A 58 45.42 -14.18 23.98
N VAL A 59 44.91 -14.90 24.99
CA VAL A 59 43.45 -14.90 25.27
C VAL A 59 43.03 -13.58 25.91
N ALA A 60 43.90 -12.96 26.72
CA ALA A 60 43.66 -11.63 27.26
C ALA A 60 43.70 -10.55 26.15
N GLN A 61 44.69 -10.61 25.26
CA GLN A 61 44.80 -9.70 24.10
C GLN A 61 43.65 -9.89 23.11
N LEU A 62 43.22 -11.14 22.86
CA LEU A 62 42.06 -11.42 22.02
C LEU A 62 40.76 -10.93 22.66
N ASN A 63 40.58 -11.09 23.97
CA ASN A 63 39.41 -10.56 24.68
C ASN A 63 39.40 -9.03 24.70
N GLU A 64 40.56 -8.39 24.87
CA GLU A 64 40.71 -6.94 24.79
C GLU A 64 40.42 -6.43 23.38
N LYS A 65 40.85 -7.16 22.35
CA LYS A 65 40.56 -6.86 20.95
C LYS A 65 39.10 -7.11 20.57
N ILE A 66 38.45 -8.14 21.14
CA ILE A 66 37.01 -8.38 21.01
C ILE A 66 36.23 -7.25 21.68
N ALA A 67 36.66 -6.78 22.85
CA ALA A 67 36.04 -5.63 23.52
C ALA A 67 36.19 -4.33 22.72
N GLN A 68 37.39 -4.06 22.19
CA GLN A 68 37.63 -2.91 21.29
C GLN A 68 36.79 -3.00 20.01
N LEU A 69 36.78 -4.14 19.32
CA LEU A 69 35.99 -4.31 18.10
C LEU A 69 34.48 -4.24 18.37
N THR A 70 34.02 -4.67 19.55
CA THR A 70 32.61 -4.57 19.94
C THR A 70 32.22 -3.11 20.18
N GLU A 71 33.07 -2.34 20.86
CA GLU A 71 32.84 -0.91 21.09
C GLU A 71 32.96 -0.09 19.79
N GLU A 72 33.92 -0.42 18.92
CA GLU A 72 34.06 0.20 17.59
C GLU A 72 32.83 -0.09 16.70
N ASN A 73 32.33 -1.32 16.69
CA ASN A 73 31.10 -1.66 15.97
C ASN A 73 29.87 -0.94 16.54
N LYS A 74 29.81 -0.77 17.86
CA LYS A 74 28.74 -0.01 18.52
C LYS A 74 28.80 1.48 18.14
N GLN A 75 29.99 2.06 18.12
CA GLN A 75 30.22 3.46 17.71
C GLN A 75 29.92 3.68 16.23
N LEU A 76 30.40 2.79 15.35
CA LEU A 76 30.09 2.82 13.91
C LEU A 76 28.59 2.70 13.65
N LYS A 77 27.88 1.85 14.41
CA LYS A 77 26.43 1.67 14.28
C LYS A 77 25.66 2.91 14.75
N SER A 78 26.08 3.53 15.86
CA SER A 78 25.48 4.80 16.32
C SER A 78 25.78 5.98 15.38
N ALA A 79 26.96 6.02 14.78
CA ALA A 79 27.34 7.06 13.82
C ALA A 79 26.57 6.91 12.51
N GLN A 80 26.39 5.67 12.02
CA GLN A 80 25.58 5.41 10.82
C GLN A 80 24.08 5.67 11.04
N SER A 81 23.53 5.41 12.22
CA SER A 81 22.13 5.74 12.51
C SER A 81 21.92 7.25 12.64
N ALA A 82 22.84 7.96 13.31
CA ALA A 82 22.76 9.42 13.45
C ALA A 82 22.87 10.14 12.09
N ASP A 83 23.83 9.77 11.24
CA ASP A 83 23.97 10.35 9.89
C ASP A 83 22.74 10.03 9.00
N ALA A 84 22.14 8.84 9.16
CA ALA A 84 20.93 8.47 8.45
C ALA A 84 19.71 9.28 8.91
N ASP A 85 19.55 9.50 10.21
CA ASP A 85 18.44 10.28 10.78
C ASP A 85 18.54 11.77 10.41
N ASP A 86 19.74 12.35 10.44
CA ASP A 86 20.00 13.72 10.00
C ASP A 86 19.72 13.91 8.50
N ARG A 87 20.05 12.91 7.67
CA ARG A 87 19.74 12.93 6.23
C ARG A 87 18.25 12.78 5.96
N VAL A 88 17.54 11.96 6.74
CA VAL A 88 16.08 11.78 6.61
C VAL A 88 15.33 13.05 7.01
N THR A 89 15.73 13.70 8.10
CA THR A 89 15.13 14.98 8.54
C THR A 89 15.42 16.10 7.53
N THR A 90 16.63 16.18 6.99
CA THR A 90 16.99 17.16 5.95
C THR A 90 16.18 16.93 4.66
N LEU A 91 16.06 15.68 4.20
CA LEU A 91 15.25 15.35 3.00
C LEU A 91 13.75 15.58 3.24
N ALA A 92 13.25 15.35 4.45
CA ALA A 92 11.86 15.64 4.80
C ALA A 92 11.57 17.14 4.72
N GLN A 93 12.46 17.99 5.28
CA GLN A 93 12.32 19.45 5.18
C GLN A 93 12.37 19.97 3.74
N GLN A 94 13.30 19.43 2.91
CA GLN A 94 13.37 19.79 1.49
C GLN A 94 12.10 19.40 0.74
N ASN A 95 11.53 18.22 1.04
CA ASN A 95 10.29 17.78 0.42
C ASN A 95 9.08 18.65 0.82
N GLU A 96 9.03 19.13 2.05
CA GLU A 96 7.98 20.05 2.49
C GLU A 96 8.09 21.41 1.81
N GLN A 97 9.32 21.92 1.61
CA GLN A 97 9.56 23.12 0.81
C GLN A 97 9.17 22.96 -0.66
N LEU A 98 9.55 21.85 -1.29
CA LEU A 98 9.19 21.54 -2.68
C LEU A 98 7.68 21.40 -2.86
N LYS A 99 7.00 20.76 -1.89
CA LYS A 99 5.54 20.66 -1.88
C LYS A 99 4.89 22.03 -1.81
N GLY A 100 5.38 22.92 -0.95
CA GLY A 100 4.91 24.31 -0.88
C GLY A 100 5.09 25.08 -2.20
N GLN A 101 6.21 24.87 -2.90
CA GLN A 101 6.45 25.47 -4.22
C GLN A 101 5.51 24.91 -5.29
N VAL A 102 5.26 23.60 -5.30
CA VAL A 102 4.32 22.95 -6.22
C VAL A 102 2.89 23.47 -5.99
N ASP A 103 2.47 23.61 -4.73
CA ASP A 103 1.15 24.13 -4.39
C ASP A 103 1.00 25.60 -4.82
N GLN A 104 2.04 26.42 -4.67
CA GLN A 104 2.07 27.79 -5.17
C GLN A 104 2.00 27.87 -6.69
N LEU A 105 2.78 27.04 -7.41
CA LEU A 105 2.74 26.99 -8.87
C LEU A 105 1.39 26.50 -9.38
N ASN A 106 0.78 25.50 -8.74
CA ASN A 106 -0.57 25.03 -9.09
C ASN A 106 -1.62 26.12 -8.91
N ALA A 107 -1.55 26.90 -7.82
CA ALA A 107 -2.44 28.04 -7.63
C ALA A 107 -2.25 29.12 -8.73
N GLN A 108 -1.01 29.33 -9.17
CA GLN A 108 -0.68 30.27 -10.25
C GLN A 108 -1.19 29.77 -11.61
N ILE A 109 -1.07 28.47 -11.89
CA ILE A 109 -1.63 27.81 -13.07
C ILE A 109 -3.15 27.90 -13.07
N ASP A 110 -3.82 27.68 -11.94
CA ASP A 110 -5.28 27.83 -11.84
C ASP A 110 -5.73 29.28 -12.09
N GLN A 111 -4.93 30.24 -11.63
CA GLN A 111 -5.20 31.67 -11.84
C GLN A 111 -5.00 32.07 -13.31
N LEU A 112 -3.93 31.60 -13.95
CA LEU A 112 -3.66 31.79 -15.37
C LEU A 112 -4.65 31.03 -16.26
N THR A 113 -5.10 29.85 -15.85
CA THR A 113 -6.13 29.06 -16.54
C THR A 113 -7.47 29.82 -16.52
N LYS A 114 -7.84 30.40 -15.38
CA LYS A 114 -9.02 31.27 -15.26
C LYS A 114 -8.91 32.55 -16.10
N GLN A 115 -7.70 33.11 -16.23
CA GLN A 115 -7.46 34.28 -17.10
C GLN A 115 -7.48 33.91 -18.59
N SER A 116 -6.95 32.75 -18.99
CA SER A 116 -6.99 32.27 -20.39
C SER A 116 -8.41 31.91 -20.85
N ALA A 117 -9.27 31.47 -19.92
CA ALA A 117 -10.70 31.28 -20.18
C ALA A 117 -11.46 32.61 -20.41
N GLN A 118 -10.84 33.77 -20.12
CA GLN A 118 -11.39 35.10 -20.34
C GLN A 118 -10.81 35.84 -21.56
N GLY A 119 -9.86 35.28 -22.31
CA GLY A 119 -9.40 35.84 -23.59
C GLY A 119 -7.98 35.44 -24.01
N ASP A 120 -7.85 35.04 -25.28
CA ASP A 120 -6.65 34.70 -26.08
C ASP A 120 -5.27 34.71 -25.37
N ALA A 121 -4.79 33.52 -25.02
CA ALA A 121 -3.37 33.26 -24.79
C ALA A 121 -2.97 31.91 -25.44
N ASP A 122 -1.83 31.89 -26.15
CA ASP A 122 -1.34 30.81 -27.01
C ASP A 122 -1.39 29.41 -26.36
N ALA A 123 -2.15 28.52 -26.98
CA ALA A 123 -2.35 27.13 -26.55
C ALA A 123 -1.05 26.30 -26.47
N SER A 124 0.02 26.72 -27.16
CA SER A 124 1.34 26.07 -27.11
C SER A 124 2.06 26.31 -25.79
N ALA A 125 1.97 27.51 -25.20
CA ALA A 125 2.62 27.83 -23.93
C ALA A 125 2.01 27.05 -22.77
N LEU A 126 0.68 26.88 -22.77
CA LEU A 126 -0.05 26.07 -21.76
C LEU A 126 0.30 24.57 -21.81
N VAL A 127 0.56 24.03 -23.00
CA VAL A 127 0.95 22.61 -23.15
C VAL A 127 2.36 22.36 -22.62
N GLU A 128 3.27 23.32 -22.79
CA GLU A 128 4.65 23.22 -22.33
C GLU A 128 4.77 23.38 -20.81
N GLU A 129 3.94 24.24 -20.22
CA GLU A 129 3.78 24.40 -18.77
C GLU A 129 3.14 23.16 -18.12
N ARG A 130 2.15 22.54 -18.79
CA ARG A 130 1.60 21.23 -18.38
C ARG A 130 2.62 20.09 -18.42
N LYS A 131 3.56 20.11 -19.37
CA LYS A 131 4.65 19.13 -19.40
C LYS A 131 5.61 19.30 -18.23
N ARG A 132 6.01 20.54 -17.92
CA ARG A 132 6.88 20.83 -16.78
C ARG A 132 6.27 20.47 -15.43
N SER A 133 4.98 20.75 -15.24
CA SER A 133 4.26 20.34 -14.01
C SER A 133 4.14 18.82 -13.89
N ALA A 134 3.90 18.12 -15.00
CA ALA A 134 3.90 16.65 -15.00
C ALA A 134 5.28 16.05 -14.69
N GLU A 135 6.36 16.65 -15.20
CA GLU A 135 7.74 16.24 -14.89
C GLU A 135 8.10 16.49 -13.42
N LEU A 136 7.74 17.64 -12.86
CA LEU A 136 7.94 17.95 -11.44
C LEU A 136 7.15 16.99 -10.53
N ALA A 137 5.92 16.64 -10.91
CA ALA A 137 5.10 15.68 -10.19
C ALA A 137 5.73 14.27 -10.19
N ASN A 138 6.24 13.83 -11.35
CA ASN A 138 6.97 12.55 -11.45
C ASN A 138 8.25 12.55 -10.61
N GLN A 139 8.99 13.66 -10.60
CA GLN A 139 10.20 13.81 -9.79
C GLN A 139 9.87 13.78 -8.29
N LEU A 140 8.81 14.45 -7.85
CA LEU A 140 8.33 14.42 -6.46
C LEU A 140 7.92 13.01 -6.02
N GLN A 141 7.24 12.28 -6.91
CA GLN A 141 6.83 10.89 -6.64
C GLN A 141 8.05 9.96 -6.48
N SER A 142 9.06 10.11 -7.33
CA SER A 142 10.31 9.33 -7.20
C SER A 142 11.09 9.65 -5.92
N SER A 143 11.11 10.92 -5.50
CA SER A 143 11.74 11.34 -4.24
C SER A 143 10.99 10.77 -3.03
N GLN A 144 9.65 10.78 -3.06
CA GLN A 144 8.84 10.14 -2.02
C GLN A 144 9.12 8.65 -1.88
N GLN A 145 9.25 7.92 -3.00
CA GLN A 145 9.62 6.51 -2.97
C GLN A 145 11.00 6.28 -2.34
N GLN A 146 11.97 7.16 -2.60
CA GLN A 146 13.30 7.08 -1.97
C GLN A 146 13.23 7.31 -0.45
N VAL A 147 12.48 8.30 0.02
CA VAL A 147 12.27 8.54 1.46
C VAL A 147 11.60 7.34 2.13
N GLN A 148 10.60 6.75 1.47
CA GLN A 148 9.90 5.58 1.99
C GLN A 148 10.83 4.36 2.09
N THR A 149 11.70 4.17 1.09
CA THR A 149 12.71 3.11 1.09
C THR A 149 13.75 3.32 2.20
N LEU A 150 14.18 4.56 2.44
CA LEU A 150 15.12 4.90 3.52
C LEU A 150 14.49 4.70 4.91
N GLN A 151 13.22 5.08 5.10
CA GLN A 151 12.49 4.82 6.34
C GLN A 151 12.35 3.33 6.63
N GLN A 152 12.05 2.53 5.60
CA GLN A 152 11.94 1.07 5.74
C GLN A 152 13.29 0.44 6.11
N ARG A 153 14.39 0.97 5.56
CA ARG A 153 15.76 0.55 5.89
C ARG A 153 16.15 0.92 7.32
N LEU A 154 15.75 2.10 7.81
CA LEU A 154 15.95 2.50 9.21
C LEU A 154 15.16 1.62 10.18
N ALA A 155 13.90 1.31 9.86
CA ALA A 155 13.09 0.38 10.66
C ALA A 155 13.76 -1.01 10.77
N SER A 156 14.25 -1.55 9.64
CA SER A 156 14.95 -2.84 9.64
C SER A 156 16.27 -2.82 10.43
N SER A 157 16.94 -1.67 10.51
CA SER A 157 18.15 -1.50 11.34
C SER A 157 17.82 -1.50 12.84
N GLY A 158 16.69 -0.89 13.22
CA GLY A 158 16.16 -0.92 14.59
C GLY A 158 15.82 -2.34 15.06
N GLU A 159 15.14 -3.11 14.21
CA GLU A 159 14.80 -4.53 14.49
C GLU A 159 16.05 -5.40 14.66
N ALA A 160 17.09 -5.17 13.84
CA ALA A 160 18.38 -5.84 13.99
C ALA A 160 19.10 -5.47 15.30
N GLY A 161 18.92 -4.24 15.81
CA GLY A 161 19.42 -3.82 17.13
C GLY A 161 18.75 -4.59 18.27
N GLU A 162 17.44 -4.80 18.15
CA GLU A 162 16.66 -5.53 19.16
C GLU A 162 16.97 -7.03 19.17
N GLN A 163 17.23 -7.63 18.01
CA GLN A 163 17.69 -9.02 17.91
C GLN A 163 19.06 -9.24 18.55
N VAL A 164 20.01 -8.31 18.37
CA VAL A 164 21.32 -8.38 19.03
C VAL A 164 21.17 -8.25 20.56
N ALA A 165 20.28 -7.38 21.04
CA ALA A 165 20.00 -7.27 22.47
C ALA A 165 19.41 -8.58 23.05
N LYS A 166 18.49 -9.24 22.33
CA LYS A 166 17.92 -10.53 22.74
C LYS A 166 18.97 -11.64 22.78
N LEU A 167 19.80 -11.76 21.73
CA LEU A 167 20.88 -12.76 21.68
C LEU A 167 21.91 -12.56 22.80
N THR A 168 22.19 -11.31 23.18
CA THR A 168 23.11 -11.01 24.29
C THR A 168 22.52 -11.43 25.65
N ALA A 169 21.22 -11.23 25.85
CA ALA A 169 20.52 -11.67 27.07
C ALA A 169 20.46 -13.21 27.18
N GLU A 170 20.22 -13.91 26.07
CA GLU A 170 20.20 -15.37 26.01
C GLU A 170 21.58 -15.99 26.31
N LEU A 171 22.65 -15.31 25.88
CA LEU A 171 24.03 -15.73 26.16
C LEU A 171 24.40 -15.57 27.65
N GLU A 172 23.90 -14.52 28.33
CA GLU A 172 24.03 -14.41 29.80
C GLU A 172 23.23 -15.49 30.54
N GLU A 173 22.04 -15.84 30.06
CA GLU A 173 21.22 -16.88 30.67
C GLU A 173 21.87 -18.28 30.55
N SER A 174 22.46 -18.58 29.39
CA SER A 174 23.24 -19.81 29.18
C SER A 174 24.43 -19.91 30.13
N ARG A 175 25.15 -18.79 30.38
CA ARG A 175 26.28 -18.77 31.32
C ARG A 175 25.87 -19.09 32.75
N LYS A 176 24.76 -18.52 33.23
CA LYS A 176 24.24 -18.81 34.59
C LYS A 176 23.83 -20.27 34.75
N ARG A 177 23.27 -20.88 33.70
CA ARG A 177 22.86 -22.29 33.72
C ARG A 177 24.05 -23.25 33.80
N GLU A 178 25.14 -22.94 33.12
CA GLU A 178 26.38 -23.72 33.16
C GLU A 178 27.02 -23.68 34.55
N GLU A 179 27.02 -22.52 35.20
CA GLU A 179 27.55 -22.32 36.55
C GLU A 179 26.74 -23.10 37.61
N GLN A 180 25.41 -23.15 37.45
CA GLN A 180 24.53 -23.94 38.31
C GLN A 180 24.71 -25.46 38.15
N LEU A 181 24.97 -25.94 36.94
CA LEU A 181 25.25 -27.36 36.67
C LEU A 181 26.59 -27.78 37.29
N ARG A 182 27.60 -26.91 37.23
CA ARG A 182 28.92 -27.15 37.83
C ARG A 182 28.85 -27.23 39.36
N ALA A 183 28.02 -26.41 40.00
CA ALA A 183 27.76 -26.49 41.45
C ALA A 183 27.05 -27.78 41.88
N GLN A 184 26.23 -28.38 41.02
CA GLN A 184 25.54 -29.65 41.30
C GLN A 184 26.47 -30.86 41.15
N LEU A 185 27.37 -30.84 40.17
CA LEU A 185 28.37 -31.90 39.96
C LEU A 185 29.36 -32.03 41.13
N ALA A 186 29.70 -30.93 41.80
CA ALA A 186 30.57 -30.93 42.98
C ALA A 186 29.95 -31.61 44.23
N LYS A 187 28.63 -31.86 44.22
CA LYS A 187 27.89 -32.39 45.38
C LYS A 187 27.66 -33.91 45.33
N VAL A 188 28.09 -34.60 44.26
CA VAL A 188 27.69 -35.99 43.93
C VAL A 188 28.88 -36.98 43.88
N GLU A 189 29.93 -36.78 44.69
CA GLU A 189 30.90 -37.85 44.94
C GLU A 189 30.70 -38.49 46.32
N PRO A 190 30.05 -39.67 46.44
CA PRO A 190 30.07 -40.45 47.68
C PRO A 190 30.93 -41.71 47.57
N SER A 191 31.78 -41.86 48.58
CA SER A 191 32.56 -43.02 49.02
C SER A 191 31.77 -44.33 49.03
N THR A 192 32.20 -45.36 48.27
CA THR A 192 31.62 -46.72 48.37
C THR A 192 32.62 -47.86 48.07
N GLU A 193 33.65 -48.09 48.90
CA GLU A 193 34.40 -49.36 48.84
C GLU A 193 34.76 -50.02 50.18
N THR A 194 34.55 -49.39 51.33
CA THR A 194 35.15 -49.87 52.61
C THR A 194 34.28 -50.84 53.44
N GLY A 195 33.05 -51.13 53.05
CA GLY A 195 32.10 -51.89 53.88
C GLY A 195 32.13 -53.42 53.71
N SER A 196 32.41 -53.92 52.51
CA SER A 196 32.29 -55.34 52.15
C SER A 196 33.42 -56.21 52.69
N LEU A 197 34.64 -55.66 52.83
CA LEU A 197 35.81 -56.38 53.33
C LEU A 197 35.72 -56.74 54.83
N ARG A 198 34.95 -55.97 55.61
CA ARG A 198 34.85 -56.16 57.07
C ARG A 198 34.00 -57.37 57.47
N LYS A 199 33.08 -57.83 56.61
CA LYS A 199 32.22 -58.99 56.89
C LYS A 199 32.90 -60.34 56.66
N ILE A 200 33.90 -60.39 55.78
CA ILE A 200 34.64 -61.63 55.46
C ILE A 200 35.57 -62.01 56.62
N ALA A 201 36.12 -61.01 57.32
CA ALA A 201 37.02 -61.22 58.47
C ALA A 201 36.33 -61.82 59.71
N GLY A 202 35.02 -61.65 59.87
CA GLY A 202 34.30 -62.07 61.09
C GLY A 202 33.85 -63.53 61.13
N ALA A 203 33.78 -64.21 59.98
CA ALA A 203 33.16 -65.54 59.88
C ALA A 203 34.14 -66.71 60.16
N GLY A 204 35.44 -66.46 60.28
CA GLY A 204 36.45 -67.48 60.60
C GLY A 204 36.56 -67.87 62.09
N ALA A 205 35.76 -67.25 62.96
CA ALA A 205 35.95 -67.33 64.42
C ALA A 205 35.18 -68.46 65.14
N THR A 206 34.26 -69.19 64.48
CA THR A 206 33.30 -70.07 65.20
C THR A 206 33.31 -71.56 64.88
N ALA A 207 34.13 -72.10 63.97
CA ALA A 207 34.17 -73.55 63.71
C ALA A 207 35.32 -74.25 64.47
N SER A 208 35.13 -75.48 64.96
CA SER A 208 36.05 -76.11 65.92
C SER A 208 36.98 -77.18 65.32
N THR A 209 36.90 -77.46 64.01
CA THR A 209 37.85 -78.31 63.26
C THR A 209 38.19 -77.72 61.88
N GLU A 210 39.41 -77.96 61.40
CA GLU A 210 39.98 -77.38 60.17
C GLU A 210 39.22 -77.73 58.86
N PRO A 211 38.69 -78.97 58.68
CA PRO A 211 37.87 -79.33 57.52
C PRO A 211 36.50 -78.63 57.49
N GLU A 212 35.88 -78.43 58.66
CA GLU A 212 34.57 -77.79 58.79
C GLU A 212 34.67 -76.27 58.59
N ARG A 213 35.76 -75.63 59.07
CA ARG A 213 36.07 -74.22 58.77
C ARG A 213 36.19 -73.97 57.27
N ALA A 214 36.93 -74.83 56.56
CA ALA A 214 37.11 -74.70 55.12
C ALA A 214 35.78 -74.91 54.36
N THR A 215 34.97 -75.89 54.78
CA THR A 215 33.67 -76.17 54.17
C THR A 215 32.66 -75.04 54.43
N ALA A 216 32.63 -74.48 55.64
CA ALA A 216 31.78 -73.34 55.98
C ALA A 216 32.21 -72.05 55.28
N MET A 217 33.52 -71.80 55.13
CA MET A 217 34.04 -70.68 54.33
C MET A 217 33.71 -70.84 52.85
N LEU A 218 33.83 -72.04 52.30
CA LEU A 218 33.46 -72.31 50.90
C LEU A 218 31.96 -72.12 50.67
N ALA A 219 31.11 -72.61 51.57
CA ALA A 219 29.67 -72.42 51.50
C ALA A 219 29.28 -70.93 51.60
N LEU A 220 29.92 -70.17 52.49
CA LEU A 220 29.70 -68.73 52.60
C LEU A 220 30.22 -67.98 51.37
N ALA A 221 31.36 -68.38 50.80
CA ALA A 221 31.91 -67.82 49.58
C ALA A 221 31.00 -68.09 48.37
N MET A 222 30.43 -69.29 48.26
CA MET A 222 29.45 -69.63 47.23
C MET A 222 28.15 -68.82 47.39
N GLN A 223 27.64 -68.69 48.61
CA GLN A 223 26.45 -67.87 48.86
C GLN A 223 26.68 -66.38 48.57
N LEU A 224 27.86 -65.86 48.94
CA LEU A 224 28.24 -64.48 48.63
C LEU A 224 28.42 -64.29 47.12
N HIS A 225 29.05 -65.25 46.44
CA HIS A 225 29.20 -65.27 44.99
C HIS A 225 27.84 -65.22 44.30
N ASP A 226 26.92 -66.12 44.66
CA ASP A 226 25.58 -66.17 44.06
C ASP A 226 24.81 -64.87 44.32
N GLN A 227 24.96 -64.29 45.51
CA GLN A 227 24.39 -62.98 45.83
C GLN A 227 24.98 -61.86 44.95
N TYR A 228 26.29 -61.85 44.68
CA TYR A 228 26.90 -60.88 43.77
C TYR A 228 26.52 -61.12 42.31
N VAL A 229 26.38 -62.37 41.88
CA VAL A 229 25.93 -62.73 40.53
C VAL A 229 24.49 -62.27 40.31
N ASP A 230 23.58 -62.50 41.25
CA ASP A 230 22.18 -62.07 41.14
C ASP A 230 22.03 -60.55 41.25
N LYS A 231 22.84 -59.90 42.10
CA LYS A 231 22.95 -58.43 42.09
C LYS A 231 23.46 -57.91 40.74
N GLY A 232 24.47 -58.55 40.16
CA GLY A 232 25.01 -58.19 38.85
C GLY A 232 23.98 -58.35 37.73
N LYS A 233 23.21 -59.46 37.72
CA LYS A 233 22.10 -59.66 36.78
C LYS A 233 21.02 -58.61 36.95
N THR A 234 20.62 -58.34 38.19
CA THR A 234 19.60 -57.32 38.49
C THR A 234 20.07 -55.92 38.07
N GLN A 235 21.32 -55.56 38.35
CA GLN A 235 21.91 -54.29 37.94
C GLN A 235 21.99 -54.18 36.42
N ARG A 236 22.40 -55.25 35.72
CA ARG A 236 22.41 -55.29 34.26
C ARG A 236 21.01 -55.06 33.69
N ASP A 237 20.02 -55.78 34.19
CA ASP A 237 18.65 -55.67 33.70
C ASP A 237 18.05 -54.28 34.01
N GLN A 238 18.41 -53.69 35.16
CA GLN A 238 18.08 -52.29 35.48
C GLN A 238 18.73 -51.29 34.51
N TYR A 239 20.01 -51.46 34.17
CA TYR A 239 20.67 -50.59 33.19
C TYR A 239 20.09 -50.73 31.78
N ILE A 240 19.70 -51.94 31.39
CA ILE A 240 19.01 -52.17 30.11
C ILE A 240 17.64 -51.48 30.12
N ALA A 241 16.88 -51.60 31.21
CA ALA A 241 15.58 -50.96 31.36
C ALA A 241 15.69 -49.42 31.36
N ASP A 242 16.62 -48.85 32.13
CA ASP A 242 16.89 -47.40 32.14
C ASP A 242 17.40 -46.91 30.77
N GLY A 243 18.29 -47.67 30.13
CA GLY A 243 18.77 -47.38 28.78
C GLY A 243 17.64 -47.35 27.74
N ASN A 244 16.75 -48.35 27.77
CA ASN A 244 15.58 -48.40 26.89
C ASN A 244 14.60 -47.26 27.17
N ALA A 245 14.34 -46.95 28.44
CA ALA A 245 13.45 -45.86 28.83
C ALA A 245 13.99 -44.49 28.36
N ARG A 246 15.29 -44.24 28.50
CA ARG A 246 15.93 -43.01 28.01
C ARG A 246 15.92 -42.92 26.49
N LEU A 247 16.12 -44.04 25.79
CA LEU A 247 16.07 -44.08 24.34
C LEU A 247 14.66 -43.78 23.84
N GLU A 248 13.64 -44.37 24.47
CA GLU A 248 12.24 -44.10 24.14
C GLU A 248 11.87 -42.64 24.42
N GLU A 249 12.29 -42.07 25.55
CA GLU A 249 12.09 -40.65 25.87
C GLU A 249 12.78 -39.74 24.84
N ALA A 250 14.01 -40.07 24.44
CA ALA A 250 14.76 -39.32 23.43
C ALA A 250 14.06 -39.36 22.06
N VAL A 251 13.57 -40.53 21.64
CA VAL A 251 12.80 -40.69 20.40
C VAL A 251 11.51 -39.90 20.46
N GLN A 252 10.74 -39.98 21.56
CA GLN A 252 9.50 -39.23 21.71
C GLN A 252 9.74 -37.70 21.67
N LYS A 253 10.80 -37.21 22.33
CA LYS A 253 11.19 -35.79 22.26
C LYS A 253 11.58 -35.38 20.85
N ALA A 254 12.35 -36.22 20.14
CA ALA A 254 12.75 -35.96 18.76
C ALA A 254 11.53 -35.94 17.82
N ASP A 255 10.62 -36.90 17.94
CA ASP A 255 9.38 -36.97 17.16
C ASP A 255 8.47 -35.79 17.45
N ALA A 256 8.32 -35.39 18.71
CA ALA A 256 7.54 -34.22 19.10
C ALA A 256 8.14 -32.93 18.53
N TYR A 257 9.46 -32.78 18.59
CA TYR A 257 10.16 -31.64 18.02
C TYR A 257 10.04 -31.57 16.49
N SER A 258 10.18 -32.72 15.80
CA SER A 258 10.00 -32.83 14.36
C SER A 258 8.57 -32.46 13.96
N LYS A 259 7.56 -33.05 14.61
CA LYS A 259 6.14 -32.73 14.35
C LYS A 259 5.84 -31.26 14.54
N ARG A 260 6.36 -30.65 15.61
CA ARG A 260 6.18 -29.22 15.87
C ARG A 260 6.82 -28.39 14.77
N THR A 261 8.06 -28.68 14.40
CA THR A 261 8.77 -27.97 13.33
C THR A 261 8.04 -28.07 11.99
N HIS A 262 7.55 -29.26 11.64
CA HIS A 262 6.74 -29.44 10.42
C HIS A 262 5.43 -28.67 10.48
N THR A 263 4.72 -28.74 11.61
CA THR A 263 3.46 -28.01 11.78
C THR A 263 3.67 -26.50 11.71
N ASP A 264 4.71 -25.98 12.35
CA ASP A 264 5.05 -24.56 12.33
C ASP A 264 5.43 -24.09 10.92
N ALA A 265 6.19 -24.91 10.17
CA ALA A 265 6.53 -24.67 8.77
C ALA A 265 5.29 -24.70 7.85
N ASP A 266 4.41 -25.69 8.01
CA ASP A 266 3.17 -25.83 7.22
C ASP A 266 2.21 -24.65 7.51
N ASN A 267 2.11 -24.25 8.77
CA ASN A 267 1.34 -23.08 9.18
C ASN A 267 1.90 -21.78 8.59
N TYR A 268 3.22 -21.63 8.58
CA TYR A 268 3.88 -20.50 7.95
C TYR A 268 3.64 -20.47 6.45
N ALA A 269 3.84 -21.59 5.75
CA ALA A 269 3.61 -21.72 4.32
C ALA A 269 2.15 -21.40 3.95
N THR A 270 1.19 -21.92 4.73
CA THR A 270 -0.25 -21.64 4.54
C THR A 270 -0.55 -20.15 4.71
N ARG A 271 0.04 -19.50 5.72
CA ARG A 271 -0.15 -18.06 5.93
C ARG A 271 0.36 -17.23 4.78
N VAL A 272 1.59 -17.50 4.32
CA VAL A 272 2.21 -16.79 3.20
C VAL A 272 1.41 -17.00 1.92
N HIS A 273 0.95 -18.22 1.65
CA HIS A 273 0.09 -18.49 0.50
C HIS A 273 -1.23 -17.72 0.57
N ASN A 274 -1.93 -17.76 1.71
CA ASN A 274 -3.18 -17.04 1.88
C ASN A 274 -2.99 -15.52 1.75
N GLU A 275 -1.92 -14.98 2.31
CA GLU A 275 -1.61 -13.55 2.20
C GLU A 275 -1.30 -13.15 0.75
N ALA A 276 -0.52 -13.95 0.03
CA ALA A 276 -0.25 -13.75 -1.38
C ALA A 276 -1.52 -13.85 -2.24
N ASP A 277 -2.38 -14.83 -1.99
CA ASP A 277 -3.65 -15.01 -2.70
C ASP A 277 -4.63 -13.87 -2.42
N ASN A 278 -4.71 -13.40 -1.17
CA ASN A 278 -5.52 -12.25 -0.79
C ASN A 278 -5.02 -10.97 -1.46
N TYR A 279 -3.70 -10.74 -1.47
CA TYR A 279 -3.11 -9.60 -2.15
C TYR A 279 -3.39 -9.65 -3.66
N ALA A 280 -3.16 -10.79 -4.30
CA ALA A 280 -3.42 -10.98 -5.72
C ALA A 280 -4.91 -10.79 -6.06
N SER A 281 -5.83 -11.29 -5.21
CA SER A 281 -7.27 -11.08 -5.38
C SER A 281 -7.63 -9.59 -5.29
N LYS A 282 -7.11 -8.87 -4.29
CA LYS A 282 -7.35 -7.44 -4.13
C LYS A 282 -6.85 -6.64 -5.33
N THR A 283 -5.63 -6.89 -5.78
CA THR A 283 -5.08 -6.22 -6.97
C THR A 283 -5.91 -6.50 -8.22
N ARG A 284 -6.39 -7.74 -8.41
CA ARG A 284 -7.26 -8.08 -9.55
C ARG A 284 -8.61 -7.35 -9.46
N GLN A 285 -9.22 -7.30 -8.27
CA GLN A 285 -10.48 -6.59 -8.08
C GLN A 285 -10.34 -5.09 -8.37
N GLU A 286 -9.32 -4.44 -7.83
CA GLU A 286 -9.03 -3.02 -8.08
C GLU A 286 -8.79 -2.76 -9.57
N ALA A 287 -8.05 -3.64 -10.25
CA ALA A 287 -7.81 -3.53 -11.69
C ALA A 287 -9.10 -3.73 -12.51
N ASP A 288 -9.93 -4.70 -12.14
CA ASP A 288 -11.22 -4.96 -12.80
C ASP A 288 -12.20 -3.79 -12.60
N GLU A 289 -12.23 -3.21 -11.41
CA GLU A 289 -13.04 -2.01 -11.11
C GLU A 289 -12.57 -0.80 -11.90
N TYR A 290 -11.26 -0.55 -11.92
CA TYR A 290 -10.69 0.52 -12.72
C TYR A 290 -11.02 0.34 -14.21
N SER A 291 -10.83 -0.88 -14.72
CA SER A 291 -11.15 -1.22 -16.11
C SER A 291 -12.62 -1.01 -16.45
N LYS A 292 -13.54 -1.41 -15.55
CA LYS A 292 -14.98 -1.16 -15.71
C LYS A 292 -15.30 0.33 -15.75
N LYS A 293 -14.70 1.12 -14.87
CA LYS A 293 -14.90 2.58 -14.83
C LYS A 293 -14.42 3.22 -16.14
N THR A 294 -13.22 2.90 -16.60
CA THR A 294 -12.70 3.43 -17.86
C THR A 294 -13.57 3.06 -19.06
N ARG A 295 -14.07 1.81 -19.11
CA ARG A 295 -15.01 1.39 -20.16
C ARG A 295 -16.33 2.16 -20.07
N ALA A 296 -16.91 2.30 -18.88
CA ALA A 296 -18.16 3.03 -18.68
C ALA A 296 -18.03 4.51 -19.07
N ASP A 297 -16.94 5.17 -18.68
CA ASP A 297 -16.67 6.56 -19.05
C ASP A 297 -16.50 6.71 -20.58
N GLY A 298 -15.78 5.77 -21.21
CA GLY A 298 -15.62 5.72 -22.66
C GLY A 298 -16.93 5.47 -23.41
N GLU A 299 -17.78 4.56 -22.92
CA GLU A 299 -19.11 4.29 -23.47
C GLU A 299 -20.04 5.50 -23.32
N ALA A 300 -20.00 6.18 -22.17
CA ALA A 300 -20.77 7.39 -21.94
C ALA A 300 -20.36 8.52 -22.88
N TYR A 301 -19.06 8.74 -23.05
CA TYR A 301 -18.53 9.71 -24.01
C TYR A 301 -18.95 9.37 -25.44
N ALA A 302 -18.76 8.12 -25.87
CA ALA A 302 -19.15 7.68 -27.22
C ALA A 302 -20.67 7.83 -27.45
N LYS A 303 -21.49 7.54 -26.44
CA LYS A 303 -22.95 7.74 -26.51
C LYS A 303 -23.30 9.21 -26.69
N LYS A 304 -22.66 10.11 -25.94
CA LYS A 304 -22.86 11.56 -26.06
C LYS A 304 -22.49 12.05 -27.46
N THR A 305 -21.32 11.67 -27.97
CA THR A 305 -20.88 12.06 -29.32
C THR A 305 -21.84 11.58 -30.42
N ARG A 306 -22.36 10.34 -30.30
CA ARG A 306 -23.37 9.83 -31.24
C ARG A 306 -24.67 10.63 -31.15
N ALA A 307 -25.15 10.92 -29.94
CA ALA A 307 -26.36 11.69 -29.73
C ALA A 307 -26.23 13.12 -30.30
N ASP A 308 -25.12 13.80 -30.03
CA ASP A 308 -24.85 15.15 -30.55
C ASP A 308 -24.78 15.13 -32.10
N GLY A 309 -24.20 14.09 -32.69
CA GLY A 309 -24.16 13.89 -34.14
C GLY A 309 -25.53 13.61 -34.77
N ASP A 310 -26.36 12.79 -34.11
CA ASP A 310 -27.73 12.51 -34.54
C ASP A 310 -28.62 13.76 -34.46
N GLU A 311 -28.46 14.56 -33.40
CA GLU A 311 -29.13 15.85 -33.20
C GLU A 311 -28.74 16.84 -34.30
N TYR A 312 -27.45 17.00 -34.56
CA TYR A 312 -26.95 17.85 -35.64
C TYR A 312 -27.49 17.41 -37.01
N SER A 313 -27.44 16.09 -37.28
CA SER A 313 -27.98 15.53 -38.52
C SER A 313 -29.48 15.77 -38.67
N LYS A 314 -30.23 15.78 -37.57
CA LYS A 314 -31.66 16.12 -37.56
C LYS A 314 -31.89 17.59 -37.86
N GLN A 315 -31.10 18.50 -37.29
CA GLN A 315 -31.18 19.93 -37.57
C GLN A 315 -30.92 20.23 -39.05
N ILE A 316 -29.90 19.63 -39.64
CA ILE A 316 -29.59 19.79 -41.07
C ILE A 316 -30.74 19.29 -41.94
N ARG A 317 -31.31 18.13 -41.64
CA ARG A 317 -32.48 17.61 -42.37
C ARG A 317 -33.69 18.55 -42.26
N ASN A 318 -34.02 19.00 -41.05
CA ASN A 318 -35.13 19.92 -40.85
C ASN A 318 -34.92 21.25 -41.59
N ALA A 319 -33.71 21.80 -41.57
CA ALA A 319 -33.38 23.02 -42.28
C ALA A 319 -33.49 22.85 -43.81
N ALA A 320 -33.06 21.70 -44.34
CA ALA A 320 -33.21 21.35 -45.75
C ALA A 320 -34.70 21.21 -46.13
N ASP A 321 -35.47 20.46 -45.34
CA ASP A 321 -36.92 20.29 -45.55
C ASP A 321 -37.66 21.64 -45.49
N GLU A 322 -37.27 22.53 -44.58
CA GLU A 322 -37.84 23.86 -44.46
C GLU A 322 -37.48 24.75 -45.66
N TYR A 323 -36.22 24.73 -46.09
CA TYR A 323 -35.77 25.45 -47.29
C TYR A 323 -36.52 25.00 -48.54
N ASP A 324 -36.64 23.68 -48.73
CA ASP A 324 -37.40 23.09 -49.83
C ASP A 324 -38.86 23.51 -49.79
N ARG A 325 -39.47 23.48 -48.59
CA ARG A 325 -40.86 23.91 -48.40
C ARG A 325 -41.06 25.38 -48.74
N ARG A 326 -40.19 26.28 -48.25
CA ARG A 326 -40.26 27.72 -48.57
C ARG A 326 -40.08 27.96 -50.07
N THR A 327 -39.17 27.25 -50.70
CA THR A 327 -38.92 27.37 -52.15
C THR A 327 -40.15 26.95 -52.96
N ARG A 328 -40.77 25.82 -52.62
CA ARG A 328 -42.03 25.39 -53.26
C ARG A 328 -43.16 26.38 -53.02
N GLN A 329 -43.35 26.84 -51.79
CA GLN A 329 -44.39 27.83 -51.45
C GLN A 329 -44.19 29.15 -52.19
N GLY A 330 -42.94 29.62 -52.33
CA GLY A 330 -42.62 30.82 -53.10
C GLY A 330 -42.92 30.65 -54.58
N ALA A 331 -42.58 29.49 -55.16
CA ALA A 331 -42.91 29.16 -56.55
C ALA A 331 -44.43 29.08 -56.77
N ASP A 332 -45.17 28.42 -55.88
CA ASP A 332 -46.63 28.32 -55.92
C ASP A 332 -47.28 29.72 -55.81
N SER A 333 -46.78 30.55 -54.89
CA SER A 333 -47.29 31.92 -54.72
C SER A 333 -47.03 32.80 -55.94
N TYR A 334 -45.83 32.69 -56.54
CA TYR A 334 -45.51 33.41 -57.77
C TYR A 334 -46.38 32.95 -58.94
N ALA A 335 -46.57 31.63 -59.09
CA ALA A 335 -47.45 31.08 -60.11
C ALA A 335 -48.88 31.61 -59.96
N GLU A 336 -49.38 31.73 -58.73
CA GLU A 336 -50.73 32.24 -58.48
C GLU A 336 -50.84 33.75 -58.75
N GLN A 337 -49.84 34.54 -58.37
CA GLN A 337 -49.77 35.96 -58.75
C GLN A 337 -49.78 36.16 -60.27
N VAL A 338 -49.03 35.33 -61.00
CA VAL A 338 -49.02 35.39 -62.47
C VAL A 338 -50.40 35.05 -63.04
N LYS A 339 -51.07 34.00 -62.52
CA LYS A 339 -52.44 33.68 -62.93
C LYS A 339 -53.42 34.82 -62.63
N GLU A 340 -53.36 35.44 -61.45
CA GLU A 340 -54.21 36.57 -61.10
C GLU A 340 -53.98 37.77 -62.02
N LYS A 341 -52.72 38.09 -62.35
CA LYS A 341 -52.41 39.14 -63.32
C LYS A 341 -52.96 38.83 -64.70
N LEU A 342 -52.72 37.61 -65.20
CA LEU A 342 -53.25 37.17 -66.50
C LEU A 342 -54.78 37.23 -66.53
N TYR A 343 -55.45 36.85 -65.45
CA TYR A 343 -56.90 36.95 -65.33
C TYR A 343 -57.38 38.40 -65.37
N THR A 344 -56.70 39.29 -64.63
CA THR A 344 -57.01 40.72 -64.60
C THR A 344 -56.81 41.36 -65.97
N ASP A 345 -55.67 41.09 -66.61
CA ASP A 345 -55.34 41.56 -67.95
C ASP A 345 -56.35 41.04 -68.97
N SER A 346 -56.74 39.75 -68.89
CA SER A 346 -57.79 39.18 -69.73
C SER A 346 -59.10 39.95 -69.58
N LYS A 347 -59.51 40.25 -68.35
CA LYS A 347 -60.75 41.00 -68.08
C LYS A 347 -60.70 42.44 -68.62
N VAL A 348 -59.55 43.10 -68.52
CA VAL A 348 -59.35 44.43 -69.10
C VAL A 348 -59.41 44.39 -70.63
N ILE A 349 -58.78 43.38 -71.25
CA ILE A 349 -58.83 43.17 -72.70
C ILE A 349 -60.28 42.89 -73.14
N GLU A 350 -61.01 42.05 -72.43
CA GLU A 350 -62.43 41.79 -72.68
C GLU A 350 -63.26 43.08 -72.62
N GLY A 351 -63.09 43.88 -71.57
CA GLY A 351 -63.76 45.18 -71.45
C GLY A 351 -63.39 46.17 -72.56
N ASN A 352 -62.12 46.21 -72.98
CA ASN A 352 -61.67 47.03 -74.10
C ASN A 352 -62.29 46.56 -75.42
N ILE A 353 -62.40 45.25 -75.64
CA ILE A 353 -63.08 44.68 -76.82
C ILE A 353 -64.55 45.08 -76.82
N GLU A 354 -65.24 45.01 -75.67
CA GLU A 354 -66.62 45.47 -75.55
C GLU A 354 -66.77 46.96 -75.83
N GLY A 355 -65.90 47.79 -75.25
CA GLY A 355 -65.87 49.24 -75.52
C GLY A 355 -65.60 49.57 -76.99
N LEU A 356 -64.66 48.86 -77.63
CA LEU A 356 -64.39 48.98 -79.07
C LEU A 356 -65.60 48.57 -79.91
N LYS A 357 -66.31 47.51 -79.54
CA LYS A 357 -67.55 47.10 -80.23
C LYS A 357 -68.66 48.14 -80.09
N GLN A 358 -68.81 48.74 -78.91
CA GLN A 358 -69.76 49.84 -78.71
C GLN A 358 -69.38 51.06 -79.55
N PHE A 359 -68.10 51.45 -79.54
CA PHE A 359 -67.59 52.52 -80.39
C PHE A 359 -67.81 52.23 -81.88
N GLU A 360 -67.56 51.01 -82.34
CA GLU A 360 -67.83 50.62 -83.73
C GLU A 360 -69.33 50.71 -84.05
N THR A 361 -70.19 50.29 -83.13
CA THR A 361 -71.65 50.36 -83.29
C THR A 361 -72.12 51.82 -83.39
N GLU A 362 -71.66 52.69 -82.49
CA GLU A 362 -71.95 54.13 -82.53
C GLU A 362 -71.36 54.79 -83.78
N TYR A 363 -70.13 54.45 -84.15
CA TYR A 363 -69.47 54.99 -85.33
C TYR A 363 -70.24 54.59 -86.61
N ARG A 364 -70.65 53.33 -86.73
CA ARG A 364 -71.50 52.85 -87.83
C ARG A 364 -72.86 53.57 -87.83
N SER A 365 -73.46 53.79 -86.66
CA SER A 365 -74.70 54.56 -86.55
C SER A 365 -74.53 55.99 -87.04
N ARG A 366 -73.48 56.70 -86.56
CA ARG A 366 -73.17 58.07 -87.00
C ARG A 366 -72.83 58.14 -88.48
N LEU A 367 -72.11 57.15 -89.01
CA LEU A 367 -71.82 57.05 -90.45
C LEU A 367 -73.10 56.84 -91.25
N THR A 368 -74.00 55.98 -90.78
CA THR A 368 -75.30 55.74 -91.41
C THR A 368 -76.17 56.99 -91.39
N GLU A 369 -76.19 57.71 -90.26
CA GLU A 369 -76.90 58.97 -90.11
C GLU A 369 -76.31 60.06 -91.02
N PHE A 370 -74.99 60.20 -91.07
CA PHE A 370 -74.29 61.14 -91.95
C PHE A 370 -74.56 60.85 -93.44
N LEU A 371 -74.52 59.57 -93.84
CA LEU A 371 -74.88 59.17 -95.20
C LEU A 371 -76.37 59.42 -95.49
N GLY A 372 -77.24 59.24 -94.50
CA GLY A 372 -78.65 59.61 -94.57
C GLY A 372 -78.86 61.11 -94.77
N GLN A 373 -78.17 61.94 -93.99
CA GLN A 373 -78.18 63.40 -94.13
C GLN A 373 -77.66 63.85 -95.50
N LEU A 374 -76.56 63.24 -96.00
CA LEU A 374 -76.07 63.47 -97.36
C LEU A 374 -77.11 63.11 -98.42
N ARG A 375 -77.78 61.95 -98.28
CA ARG A 375 -78.87 61.53 -99.19
C ARG A 375 -80.03 62.52 -99.15
N ASP A 376 -80.42 62.97 -97.98
CA ASP A 376 -81.54 63.88 -97.79
C ASP A 376 -81.20 65.30 -98.27
N GLN A 377 -79.95 65.74 -98.15
CA GLN A 377 -79.46 67.02 -98.69
C GLN A 377 -79.38 67.00 -100.22
N ILE A 378 -79.01 65.86 -100.83
CA ILE A 378 -79.06 65.63 -102.28
C ILE A 378 -80.53 65.54 -102.76
N SER A 379 -81.43 64.93 -101.98
CA SER A 379 -82.86 64.84 -102.34
C SER A 379 -83.58 66.17 -102.14
N GLY A 380 -83.21 66.93 -101.12
CA GLY A 380 -83.71 68.28 -100.85
C GLY A 380 -83.30 69.28 -101.93
N THR A 381 -82.07 69.18 -102.46
CA THR A 381 -81.67 69.98 -103.63
C THR A 381 -82.48 69.60 -104.89
N ASN A 382 -82.84 68.34 -105.06
CA ASN A 382 -83.74 67.90 -106.14
C ASN A 382 -85.19 68.41 -105.97
N ASN A 383 -85.65 68.56 -104.72
CA ASN A 383 -86.99 69.06 -104.40
C ASN A 383 -87.06 70.61 -104.44
N TYR A 384 -85.97 71.31 -104.11
CA TYR A 384 -85.85 72.77 -104.27
C TYR A 384 -85.84 73.19 -105.74
N GLN A 385 -85.22 72.41 -106.65
CA GLN A 385 -85.39 72.64 -108.10
C GLN A 385 -86.83 72.48 -108.59
N SER A 386 -87.69 71.79 -107.83
CA SER A 386 -89.08 71.54 -108.20
C SER A 386 -90.08 72.59 -107.65
N MET A 387 -89.70 73.39 -106.66
CA MET A 387 -90.61 74.35 -105.98
C MET A 387 -90.41 75.83 -106.37
N GLU A 388 -89.36 76.19 -107.10
CA GLU A 388 -89.11 77.57 -107.57
C GLU A 388 -89.66 77.87 -108.98
N ASN A 389 -90.51 76.97 -109.50
CA ASN A 389 -91.21 77.15 -110.77
C ASN A 389 -92.73 77.14 -110.55
N LYS A 390 -93.30 78.23 -110.02
CA LYS A 390 -94.73 78.55 -110.21
C LYS A 390 -94.94 80.05 -110.51
N PRO A 391 -95.70 80.40 -111.57
CA PRO A 391 -95.71 81.73 -112.14
C PRO A 391 -96.82 82.64 -111.58
N VAL A 392 -96.59 83.94 -111.77
CA VAL A 392 -97.49 85.09 -111.69
C VAL A 392 -98.68 84.92 -112.63
N ASP A 393 -99.91 85.20 -112.17
CA ASP A 393 -100.88 86.07 -112.87
C ASP A 393 -102.18 86.31 -112.07
N GLU A 394 -102.65 87.56 -112.20
CA GLU A 394 -103.94 88.20 -111.85
C GLU A 394 -104.43 88.28 -110.39
#